data_AF-A0A6A6DU62-F1
#
_entry.id   AF-A0A6A6DU62-F1
#
_cell.length_a   1.000
_cell.length_b   1.000
_cell.length_c   1.000
_cell.angle_alpha   90.00
_cell.angle_beta   90.00
_cell.angle_gamma   90.00
#
_symmetry.space_group_name_H-M   'P 1'
#
loop_
_entity.id
_entity.type
_entity.pdbx_description
1 polymer ?
#
loop_
_entity_poly.entity_id
_entity_poly.type
_entity_poly.pdbx_seq_one_letter_code
_entity_poly.pdbx_strand_id
1 'polypeptide(L)'
;MQLLDCPPEVFQRIIYLLVDDIGVDKAWKYRQVCRTFASEIYFDVYANHPVETFKLSHPWMSNTYSRLLTSNLDLYLLNSTKKLRGVDPALPASITRVTEFFISFMGNKTELKRNEYATRLCRFLAKYMRTTIHALKNGYSVSTFETQEELRMADNTAGAALLGEREALKACLENGAILWTKSPAFGYPLGTAVANGHESIVVWILQHLPTSIRRDTEDVDKIQSMFGNGIVTAFNRNNLHLATMLLQCHAAHLPAPEKSDYNLWLSMAIRTRNASAISNALNVKVKGGRRIKWVHFQSALSTGDTGIVKMLLGKGKLPVNKGYWLSSPLNEAVRYGTFGIVRVILDAGADPNGPDREDLQQPLRTAVTGQNLEVVKLLLERGATINGYVPEGIPSYLPGKPLLEVAESLDNKEILRLLRKARAREYAKKNENLLSSDILDPTWSQPAVGA
;
A
#
# COMPACT_ATOMS: atom_id res chain seq x y z
N MET A 1 44.00 38.39 -10.82
CA MET A 1 43.85 36.93 -10.92
C MET A 1 42.37 36.66 -11.11
N GLN A 2 41.95 36.01 -12.20
CA GLN A 2 40.54 35.62 -12.28
C GLN A 2 40.31 34.56 -11.20
N LEU A 3 39.10 34.52 -10.64
CA LEU A 3 38.79 33.66 -9.49
C LEU A 3 39.05 32.16 -9.76
N LEU A 4 39.01 31.76 -11.05
CA LEU A 4 39.30 30.40 -11.52
C LEU A 4 40.81 30.11 -11.72
N ASP A 5 41.65 31.15 -11.67
CA ASP A 5 43.11 31.01 -11.75
C ASP A 5 43.74 30.78 -10.35
N CYS A 6 42.91 30.83 -9.29
CA CYS A 6 43.34 30.50 -7.94
C CYS A 6 43.73 29.02 -7.82
N PRO A 7 44.75 28.70 -6.99
CA PRO A 7 44.96 27.32 -6.57
C PRO A 7 43.67 26.70 -6.00
N PRO A 8 43.40 25.41 -6.23
CA PRO A 8 42.15 24.76 -5.82
C PRO A 8 41.80 24.96 -4.34
N GLU A 9 42.80 24.95 -3.47
CA GLU A 9 42.65 25.11 -2.02
C GLU A 9 42.22 26.53 -1.64
N VAL A 10 42.76 27.54 -2.34
CA VAL A 10 42.40 28.95 -2.15
C VAL A 10 41.00 29.20 -2.66
N PHE A 11 40.65 28.62 -3.81
CA PHE A 11 39.32 28.71 -4.39
C PHE A 11 38.27 28.06 -3.45
N GLN A 12 38.54 26.86 -2.94
CA GLN A 12 37.71 26.19 -1.94
C GLN A 12 37.51 27.04 -0.68
N ARG A 13 38.57 27.68 -0.17
CA ARG A 13 38.49 28.55 0.99
C ARG A 13 37.61 29.78 0.73
N ILE A 14 37.68 30.36 -0.46
CA ILE A 14 36.83 31.49 -0.86
C ILE A 14 35.36 31.06 -0.91
N ILE A 15 35.06 29.91 -1.50
CA ILE A 15 33.69 29.38 -1.55
C ILE A 15 33.16 29.09 -0.14
N TYR A 16 33.98 28.48 0.73
CA TYR A 16 33.63 28.25 2.12
C TYR A 16 33.24 29.55 2.83
N LEU A 17 34.09 30.57 2.75
CA LEU A 17 33.83 31.87 3.39
C LEU A 17 32.60 32.56 2.79
N LEU A 18 32.38 32.42 1.47
CA LEU A 18 31.17 32.91 0.83
C LEU A 18 29.93 32.25 1.44
N VAL A 19 29.88 30.92 1.47
CA VAL A 19 28.71 30.18 2.01
C VAL A 19 28.48 30.49 3.49
N ASP A 20 29.55 30.65 4.27
CA ASP A 20 29.51 31.02 5.70
C ASP A 20 28.96 32.44 5.93
N ASP A 21 29.39 33.42 5.11
CA ASP A 21 29.01 34.83 5.26
C ASP A 21 27.57 35.13 4.78
N ILE A 22 27.20 34.62 3.60
CA ILE A 22 25.90 34.97 2.99
C ILE A 22 24.81 33.92 3.23
N GLY A 23 25.16 32.76 3.78
CA GLY A 23 24.27 31.62 4.00
C GLY A 23 24.11 30.72 2.77
N VAL A 24 23.79 29.44 3.02
CA VAL A 24 23.58 28.40 1.99
C VAL A 24 22.54 28.81 0.95
N ASP A 25 21.50 29.57 1.35
CA ASP A 25 20.41 30.02 0.50
C ASP A 25 20.85 31.00 -0.59
N LYS A 26 21.63 32.01 -0.22
CA LYS A 26 22.14 33.00 -1.16
C LYS A 26 23.30 32.41 -1.95
N ALA A 27 24.19 31.67 -1.30
CA ALA A 27 25.32 31.02 -1.95
C ALA A 27 24.87 30.03 -3.04
N TRP A 28 23.79 29.28 -2.83
CA TRP A 28 23.27 28.32 -3.80
C TRP A 28 22.90 28.95 -5.15
N LYS A 29 22.55 30.24 -5.19
CA LYS A 29 22.22 30.95 -6.44
C LYS A 29 23.45 31.16 -7.34
N TYR A 30 24.64 31.27 -6.75
CA TYR A 30 25.89 31.47 -7.47
C TYR A 30 26.38 30.23 -8.23
N ARG A 31 25.76 29.06 -8.05
CA ARG A 31 26.06 27.86 -8.85
C ARG A 31 25.83 28.05 -10.35
N GLN A 32 25.08 29.07 -10.76
CA GLN A 32 24.81 29.37 -12.17
C GLN A 32 25.99 30.06 -12.88
N VAL A 33 27.01 30.51 -12.13
CA VAL A 33 28.14 31.27 -12.67
C VAL A 33 28.98 30.42 -13.63
N CYS A 34 29.44 29.24 -13.21
CA CYS A 34 30.09 28.27 -14.09
C CYS A 34 30.09 26.87 -13.45
N ARG A 35 30.48 25.84 -14.21
CA ARG A 35 30.52 24.45 -13.73
C ARG A 35 31.44 24.25 -12.52
N THR A 36 32.62 24.87 -12.52
CA THR A 36 33.58 24.79 -11.41
C THR A 36 33.01 25.41 -10.15
N PHE A 37 32.39 26.60 -10.27
CA PHE A 37 31.69 27.27 -9.17
C PHE A 37 30.54 26.41 -8.62
N ALA A 38 29.75 25.80 -9.51
CA ALA A 38 28.66 24.92 -9.13
C ALA A 38 29.16 23.70 -8.35
N SER A 39 30.26 23.09 -8.80
CA SER A 39 30.87 21.91 -8.17
C SER A 39 31.40 22.22 -6.77
N GLU A 40 32.09 23.36 -6.60
CA GLU A 40 32.63 23.73 -5.29
C GLU A 40 31.55 24.21 -4.33
N ILE A 41 30.54 24.96 -4.79
CA ILE A 41 29.38 25.30 -3.95
C ILE A 41 28.66 24.03 -3.51
N TYR A 42 28.50 23.07 -4.43
CA TYR A 42 27.91 21.78 -4.11
C TYR A 42 28.73 21.06 -3.02
N PHE A 43 30.04 20.91 -3.24
CA PHE A 43 30.92 20.24 -2.31
C PHE A 43 30.92 20.94 -0.95
N ASP A 44 31.07 22.26 -0.90
CA ASP A 44 31.11 23.02 0.34
C ASP A 44 29.81 22.88 1.13
N VAL A 45 28.66 23.13 0.49
CA VAL A 45 27.34 23.06 1.13
C VAL A 45 27.10 21.69 1.77
N TYR A 46 27.46 20.59 1.10
CA TYR A 46 27.19 19.25 1.62
C TYR A 46 28.32 18.63 2.44
N ALA A 47 29.56 19.11 2.35
CA ALA A 47 30.70 18.59 3.10
C ALA A 47 31.01 19.41 4.37
N ASN A 48 30.67 20.70 4.36
CA ASN A 48 31.18 21.64 5.35
C ASN A 48 30.13 22.24 6.28
N HIS A 49 28.84 22.10 5.98
CA HIS A 49 27.75 22.69 6.77
C HIS A 49 26.90 21.65 7.53
N PRO A 50 26.49 21.93 8.79
CA PRO A 50 25.64 21.03 9.57
C PRO A 50 24.21 20.94 9.01
N VAL A 51 23.46 19.90 9.42
CA VAL A 51 22.05 19.68 8.97
C VAL A 51 21.16 20.86 9.38
N GLU A 52 21.50 21.53 10.46
CA GLU A 52 20.89 22.75 10.99
C GLU A 52 20.92 23.90 9.99
N THR A 53 21.96 24.01 9.18
CA THR A 53 22.09 25.07 8.16
C THR A 53 21.04 24.91 7.05
N PHE A 54 20.41 23.73 6.94
CA PHE A 54 19.28 23.48 6.07
C PHE A 54 17.91 23.72 6.76
N LYS A 55 17.88 24.20 8.02
CA LYS A 55 16.65 24.64 8.73
C LYS A 55 16.28 26.07 8.31
N LEU A 56 14.98 26.38 8.30
CA LEU A 56 14.43 27.63 7.75
C LEU A 56 14.63 28.84 8.66
N SER A 57 14.84 30.01 8.04
CA SER A 57 14.57 31.34 8.63
C SER A 57 13.13 31.82 8.38
N HIS A 58 12.43 31.32 7.33
CA HIS A 58 11.07 31.75 6.96
C HIS A 58 10.13 30.62 6.42
N PRO A 59 8.83 30.60 6.78
CA PRO A 59 7.90 29.48 6.48
C PRO A 59 7.58 29.22 4.99
N TRP A 60 7.59 30.24 4.12
CA TRP A 60 7.13 30.12 2.73
C TRP A 60 8.18 29.56 1.74
N MET A 61 9.46 29.48 2.14
CA MET A 61 10.54 28.90 1.32
C MET A 61 10.79 27.39 1.58
N SER A 62 9.90 26.74 2.35
CA SER A 62 10.07 25.37 2.85
C SER A 62 10.30 24.30 1.77
N ASN A 63 9.76 24.49 0.56
CA ASN A 63 9.80 23.47 -0.49
C ASN A 63 11.11 23.38 -1.27
N THR A 64 11.89 24.46 -1.38
CA THR A 64 13.13 24.44 -2.18
C THR A 64 14.31 23.89 -1.39
N TYR A 65 14.42 24.22 -0.09
CA TYR A 65 15.52 23.80 0.80
C TYR A 65 15.41 22.35 1.28
N SER A 66 14.19 21.90 1.58
CA SER A 66 13.93 20.49 1.85
C SER A 66 14.29 19.64 0.63
N ARG A 67 13.92 20.09 -0.59
CA ARG A 67 14.31 19.43 -1.85
C ARG A 67 15.82 19.40 -2.06
N LEU A 68 16.51 20.45 -1.66
CA LEU A 68 17.95 20.65 -1.80
C LEU A 68 18.74 19.60 -1.00
N LEU A 69 18.38 19.39 0.26
CA LEU A 69 18.96 18.32 1.06
C LEU A 69 18.48 16.94 0.58
N THR A 70 17.19 16.77 0.28
CA THR A 70 16.66 15.45 -0.12
C THR A 70 17.23 14.95 -1.45
N SER A 71 17.52 15.85 -2.40
CA SER A 71 18.01 15.47 -3.74
C SER A 71 19.48 15.03 -3.73
N ASN A 72 20.22 15.39 -2.69
CA ASN A 72 21.68 15.21 -2.57
C ASN A 72 22.06 14.57 -1.23
N LEU A 73 21.09 13.87 -0.63
CA LEU A 73 21.19 13.33 0.71
C LEU A 73 22.27 12.24 0.80
N ASP A 74 22.49 11.49 -0.28
CA ASP A 74 23.54 10.49 -0.39
C ASP A 74 24.94 11.09 -0.28
N LEU A 75 25.17 12.23 -0.92
CA LEU A 75 26.44 12.95 -0.89
C LEU A 75 26.66 13.62 0.48
N TYR A 76 25.59 14.17 1.07
CA TYR A 76 25.64 14.66 2.45
C TYR A 76 26.00 13.55 3.44
N LEU A 77 25.36 12.37 3.33
CA LEU A 77 25.66 11.21 4.16
C LEU A 77 27.09 10.72 3.95
N LEU A 78 27.57 10.65 2.71
CA LEU A 78 28.93 10.23 2.43
C LEU A 78 29.95 11.15 3.11
N ASN A 79 29.74 12.46 3.06
CA ASN A 79 30.64 13.40 3.71
C ASN A 79 30.55 13.35 5.24
N SER A 80 29.37 13.11 5.80
CA SER A 80 29.20 13.00 7.26
C SER A 80 29.93 11.78 7.84
N THR A 81 30.17 10.72 7.06
CA THR A 81 31.04 9.60 7.48
C THR A 81 32.51 9.98 7.62
N LYS A 82 32.97 11.01 6.90
CA LYS A 82 34.36 11.50 6.92
C LYS A 82 34.56 12.61 7.94
N LYS A 83 33.55 13.47 8.11
CA LYS A 83 33.59 14.62 9.03
C LYS A 83 32.22 14.86 9.67
N LEU A 84 32.12 14.64 10.98
CA LEU A 84 30.91 14.84 11.77
C LEU A 84 30.73 16.34 12.10
N ARG A 85 29.67 16.97 11.60
CA ARG A 85 29.38 18.40 11.83
C ARG A 85 27.89 18.59 12.13
N GLY A 86 27.54 18.78 13.41
CA GLY A 86 26.14 19.01 13.83
C GLY A 86 25.18 17.84 13.61
N VAL A 87 25.68 16.66 13.24
CA VAL A 87 24.89 15.44 13.01
C VAL A 87 25.10 14.49 14.18
N ASP A 88 24.02 13.82 14.60
CA ASP A 88 24.13 12.68 15.51
C ASP A 88 25.09 11.62 14.93
N PRO A 89 26.11 11.16 15.69
CA PRO A 89 27.13 10.27 15.15
C PRO A 89 26.65 8.85 14.88
N ALA A 90 25.47 8.44 15.37
CA ALA A 90 25.02 7.06 15.30
C ALA A 90 24.87 6.55 13.86
N LEU A 91 24.23 7.33 12.98
CA LEU A 91 24.01 6.93 11.59
C LEU A 91 25.30 6.92 10.76
N PRO A 92 26.12 7.99 10.75
CA PRO A 92 27.43 7.92 10.08
C PRO A 92 28.30 6.79 10.64
N ALA A 93 28.27 6.54 11.96
CA ALA A 93 29.01 5.44 12.55
C ALA A 93 28.50 4.07 12.07
N SER A 94 27.19 3.85 11.91
CA SER A 94 26.66 2.62 11.28
C SER A 94 27.19 2.44 9.85
N ILE A 95 27.19 3.49 9.03
CA ILE A 95 27.68 3.43 7.65
C ILE A 95 29.18 3.09 7.64
N THR A 96 29.97 3.76 8.48
CA THR A 96 31.41 3.50 8.59
C THR A 96 31.67 2.08 9.09
N ARG A 97 30.96 1.60 10.13
CA ARG A 97 31.11 0.23 10.65
C ARG A 97 30.87 -0.82 9.58
N VAL A 98 29.76 -0.70 8.83
CA VAL A 98 29.44 -1.63 7.74
C VAL A 98 30.50 -1.54 6.63
N THR A 99 30.92 -0.33 6.25
CA THR A 99 31.95 -0.14 5.22
C THR A 99 33.27 -0.82 5.60
N GLU A 100 33.75 -0.60 6.82
CA GLU A 100 34.99 -1.23 7.30
C GLU A 100 34.86 -2.76 7.43
N PHE A 101 33.69 -3.25 7.83
CA PHE A 101 33.41 -4.69 7.83
C PHE A 101 33.59 -5.30 6.44
N PHE A 102 33.02 -4.70 5.39
CA PHE A 102 33.18 -5.18 4.01
C PHE A 102 34.62 -5.10 3.51
N ILE A 103 35.32 -4.00 3.80
CA ILE A 103 36.71 -3.82 3.40
C ILE A 103 37.62 -4.86 4.06
N SER A 104 37.41 -5.13 5.34
CA SER A 104 38.13 -6.17 6.08
C SER A 104 37.83 -7.55 5.52
N PHE A 105 36.56 -7.87 5.30
CA PHE A 105 36.10 -9.17 4.81
C PHE A 105 36.64 -9.50 3.41
N MET A 106 36.62 -8.54 2.49
CA MET A 106 37.09 -8.72 1.11
C MET A 106 38.63 -8.71 0.99
N GLY A 107 39.35 -8.36 2.06
CA GLY A 107 40.81 -8.19 2.04
C GLY A 107 41.32 -7.01 1.19
N ASN A 108 40.42 -6.24 0.57
CA ASN A 108 40.77 -5.14 -0.34
C ASN A 108 40.70 -3.80 0.38
N LYS A 109 41.85 -3.33 0.88
CA LYS A 109 41.98 -2.09 1.68
C LYS A 109 42.09 -0.80 0.85
N THR A 110 41.76 -0.83 -0.44
CA THR A 110 41.85 0.37 -1.29
C THR A 110 40.80 1.42 -0.90
N GLU A 111 41.21 2.69 -0.89
CA GLU A 111 40.32 3.82 -0.61
C GLU A 111 39.18 3.90 -1.66
N LEU A 112 39.46 3.51 -2.90
CA LEU A 112 38.48 3.46 -3.98
C LEU A 112 37.32 2.51 -3.65
N LYS A 113 37.61 1.28 -3.17
CA LYS A 113 36.57 0.32 -2.77
C LYS A 113 35.83 0.78 -1.52
N ARG A 114 36.53 1.41 -0.57
CA ARG A 114 35.91 1.99 0.63
C ARG A 114 34.86 3.05 0.25
N ASN A 115 35.23 3.98 -0.63
CA ASN A 115 34.33 5.00 -1.15
C ASN A 115 33.17 4.38 -1.94
N GLU A 116 33.40 3.32 -2.73
CA GLU A 116 32.36 2.62 -3.48
C GLU A 116 31.27 2.04 -2.57
N TYR A 117 31.65 1.28 -1.53
CA TYR A 117 30.71 0.70 -0.58
C TYR A 117 29.96 1.77 0.23
N ALA A 118 30.67 2.74 0.78
CA ALA A 118 30.06 3.86 1.52
C ALA A 118 29.03 4.59 0.65
N THR A 119 29.37 4.85 -0.63
CA THR A 119 28.47 5.51 -1.56
C THR A 119 27.22 4.68 -1.83
N ARG A 120 27.33 3.35 -1.99
CA ARG A 120 26.16 2.47 -2.17
C ARG A 120 25.24 2.48 -0.96
N LEU A 121 25.81 2.42 0.25
CA LEU A 121 25.05 2.49 1.51
C LEU A 121 24.33 3.85 1.66
N CYS A 122 25.02 4.95 1.41
CA CYS A 122 24.45 6.29 1.48
C CYS A 122 23.32 6.50 0.46
N ARG A 123 23.50 6.05 -0.79
CA ARG A 123 22.44 6.10 -1.82
C ARG A 123 21.21 5.30 -1.41
N PHE A 124 21.42 4.13 -0.80
CA PHE A 124 20.31 3.32 -0.30
C PHE A 124 19.52 4.08 0.78
N LEU A 125 20.21 4.61 1.80
CA LEU A 125 19.60 5.35 2.89
C LEU A 125 18.87 6.59 2.39
N ALA A 126 19.47 7.33 1.45
CA ALA A 126 18.87 8.52 0.86
C ALA A 126 17.57 8.20 0.10
N LYS A 127 17.54 7.07 -0.61
CA LYS A 127 16.45 6.72 -1.51
C LYS A 127 15.30 5.97 -0.83
N TYR A 128 15.61 5.10 0.14
CA TYR A 128 14.63 4.12 0.64
C TYR A 128 14.27 4.31 2.11
N MET A 129 15.13 4.96 2.89
CA MET A 129 14.86 5.21 4.29
C MET A 129 14.21 6.59 4.43
N ARG A 130 12.88 6.62 4.45
CA ARG A 130 12.08 7.86 4.58
C ARG A 130 12.38 8.65 5.86
N THR A 131 12.92 7.97 6.86
CA THR A 131 13.29 8.53 8.17
C THR A 131 14.75 9.01 8.24
N THR A 132 15.53 8.90 7.16
CA THR A 132 16.95 9.29 7.14
C THR A 132 17.18 10.74 7.58
N ILE A 133 16.38 11.68 7.06
CA ILE A 133 16.49 13.09 7.45
C ILE A 133 16.09 13.31 8.90
N HIS A 134 15.04 12.62 9.36
CA HIS A 134 14.59 12.73 10.73
C HIS A 134 15.69 12.29 11.71
N ALA A 135 16.39 11.22 11.39
CA ALA A 135 17.40 10.68 12.27
C ALA A 135 18.78 11.30 12.14
N LEU A 136 19.11 11.91 10.99
CA LEU A 136 20.24 12.83 10.93
C LEU A 136 20.08 13.98 11.94
N LYS A 137 18.85 14.43 12.18
CA LYS A 137 18.53 15.52 13.10
C LYS A 137 18.35 15.08 14.56
N ASN A 138 17.72 13.94 14.77
CA ASN A 138 17.23 13.53 16.08
C ASN A 138 17.81 12.20 16.58
N GLY A 139 18.71 11.59 15.82
CA GLY A 139 19.16 10.21 16.05
C GLY A 139 18.07 9.17 15.77
N TYR A 140 18.44 7.89 15.84
CA TYR A 140 17.48 6.79 15.96
C TYR A 140 17.59 6.19 17.35
N SER A 141 16.51 5.59 17.86
CA SER A 141 16.60 4.83 19.10
C SER A 141 17.42 3.55 18.91
N VAL A 142 18.59 3.51 19.55
CA VAL A 142 19.44 2.33 19.68
C VAL A 142 19.10 1.55 20.96
N SER A 143 18.14 2.03 21.77
CA SER A 143 17.78 1.45 23.07
C SER A 143 17.16 0.04 23.00
N THR A 144 16.98 -0.49 21.79
CA THR A 144 16.47 -1.84 21.55
C THR A 144 17.57 -2.90 21.56
N PHE A 145 18.84 -2.51 21.63
CA PHE A 145 19.99 -3.39 21.68
C PHE A 145 20.62 -3.39 23.07
N GLU A 146 20.91 -4.59 23.59
CA GLU A 146 21.53 -4.75 24.90
C GLU A 146 23.04 -4.53 24.81
N THR A 147 23.64 -4.90 23.66
CA THR A 147 25.08 -4.75 23.43
C THR A 147 25.44 -4.04 22.12
N GLN A 148 26.62 -3.41 22.08
CA GLN A 148 27.17 -2.82 20.85
C GLN A 148 27.46 -3.88 19.77
N GLU A 149 27.75 -5.11 20.16
CA GLU A 149 28.03 -6.19 19.22
C GLU A 149 26.77 -6.68 18.52
N GLU A 150 25.62 -6.75 19.21
CA GLU A 150 24.33 -7.05 18.59
C GLU A 150 23.94 -6.00 17.54
N LEU A 151 24.11 -4.71 17.87
CA LEU A 151 23.87 -3.61 16.94
C LEU A 151 24.78 -3.74 15.70
N ARG A 152 26.07 -4.01 15.93
CA ARG A 152 27.04 -4.19 14.85
C ARG A 152 26.67 -5.37 13.96
N MET A 153 26.24 -6.50 14.53
CA MET A 153 25.82 -7.67 13.77
C MET A 153 24.55 -7.39 12.96
N ALA A 154 23.57 -6.68 13.53
CA ALA A 154 22.37 -6.26 12.80
C ALA A 154 22.70 -5.34 11.62
N ASP A 155 23.56 -4.33 11.84
CA ASP A 155 24.02 -3.41 10.80
C ASP A 155 24.77 -4.14 9.68
N ASN A 156 25.71 -5.03 10.04
CA ASN A 156 26.49 -5.81 9.06
C ASN A 156 25.63 -6.76 8.24
N THR A 157 24.68 -7.45 8.88
CA THR A 157 23.77 -8.40 8.23
C THR A 157 22.86 -7.68 7.23
N ALA A 158 22.28 -6.54 7.63
CA ALA A 158 21.46 -5.72 6.74
C ALA A 158 22.30 -5.09 5.62
N GLY A 159 23.53 -4.65 5.91
CA GLY A 159 24.50 -4.15 4.93
C GLY A 159 24.90 -5.19 3.89
N ALA A 160 25.14 -6.44 4.31
CA ALA A 160 25.45 -7.55 3.39
C ALA A 160 24.30 -7.85 2.44
N ALA A 161 23.09 -7.91 2.98
CA ALA A 161 21.89 -8.14 2.20
C ALA A 161 21.62 -7.00 1.20
N LEU A 162 21.89 -5.75 1.61
CA LEU A 162 21.82 -4.56 0.77
C LEU A 162 22.82 -4.60 -0.38
N LEU A 163 24.07 -5.00 -0.11
CA LEU A 163 25.14 -5.01 -1.09
C LEU A 163 25.09 -6.20 -2.04
N GLY A 164 24.33 -7.24 -1.70
CA GLY A 164 24.21 -8.47 -2.48
C GLY A 164 25.30 -9.50 -2.18
N GLU A 165 25.98 -9.37 -1.04
CA GLU A 165 27.20 -10.14 -0.72
C GLU A 165 26.87 -11.37 0.13
N ARG A 166 26.67 -12.51 -0.52
CA ARG A 166 26.25 -13.77 0.12
C ARG A 166 27.26 -14.28 1.15
N GLU A 167 28.55 -14.26 0.82
CA GLU A 167 29.58 -14.80 1.71
C GLU A 167 29.74 -13.95 2.98
N ALA A 168 29.62 -12.62 2.86
CA ALA A 168 29.62 -11.74 4.01
C ALA A 168 28.40 -11.99 4.92
N LEU A 169 27.23 -12.22 4.31
CA LEU A 169 26.01 -12.56 5.04
C LEU A 169 26.18 -13.90 5.79
N LYS A 170 26.74 -14.92 5.14
CA LYS A 170 27.06 -16.22 5.75
C LYS A 170 28.01 -16.05 6.94
N ALA A 171 29.09 -15.26 6.78
CA ALA A 171 30.02 -14.98 7.86
C ALA A 171 29.36 -14.26 9.05
N CYS A 172 28.40 -13.34 8.81
CA CYS A 172 27.63 -12.74 9.90
C CYS A 172 26.85 -13.81 10.70
N LEU A 173 26.20 -14.77 10.02
CA LEU A 173 25.46 -15.83 10.70
C LEU A 173 26.37 -16.77 11.49
N GLU A 174 27.54 -17.12 10.96
CA GLU A 174 28.55 -17.92 11.67
C GLU A 174 29.04 -17.23 12.95
N ASN A 175 29.02 -15.90 12.99
CA ASN A 175 29.33 -15.08 14.16
C ASN A 175 28.10 -14.79 15.06
N GLY A 176 26.99 -15.50 14.86
CA GLY A 176 25.80 -15.41 15.72
C GLY A 176 24.79 -14.34 15.33
N ALA A 177 24.88 -13.75 14.13
CA ALA A 177 23.89 -12.78 13.69
C ALA A 177 22.51 -13.43 13.44
N ILE A 178 21.46 -12.72 13.86
CA ILE A 178 20.06 -13.16 13.72
C ILE A 178 19.41 -12.44 12.53
N LEU A 179 18.90 -13.21 11.56
CA LEU A 179 18.39 -12.70 10.28
C LEU A 179 17.19 -11.75 10.41
N TRP A 180 16.38 -11.92 11.45
CA TRP A 180 15.19 -11.10 11.72
C TRP A 180 15.45 -9.94 12.67
N THR A 181 16.71 -9.62 12.97
CA THR A 181 17.05 -8.42 13.74
C THR A 181 17.01 -7.19 12.85
N LYS A 182 16.31 -6.15 13.30
CA LYS A 182 16.14 -4.90 12.56
C LYS A 182 17.31 -3.96 12.85
N SER A 183 18.15 -3.67 11.87
CA SER A 183 19.10 -2.55 11.99
C SER A 183 18.35 -1.22 12.12
N PRO A 184 18.69 -0.35 13.07
CA PRO A 184 18.13 1.00 13.16
C PRO A 184 18.40 1.82 11.90
N ALA A 185 19.60 1.66 11.32
CA ALA A 185 20.05 2.41 10.15
C ALA A 185 19.48 1.84 8.84
N PHE A 186 19.55 0.52 8.65
CA PHE A 186 19.30 -0.12 7.35
C PHE A 186 17.96 -0.88 7.30
N GLY A 187 17.34 -1.16 8.43
CA GLY A 187 16.13 -1.98 8.51
C GLY A 187 16.44 -3.47 8.53
N TYR A 188 15.50 -4.28 8.03
CA TYR A 188 15.67 -5.74 8.02
C TYR A 188 16.55 -6.21 6.84
N PRO A 189 17.39 -7.24 7.02
CA PRO A 189 18.15 -7.85 5.93
C PRO A 189 17.28 -8.27 4.74
N LEU A 190 16.14 -8.92 4.98
CA LEU A 190 15.21 -9.28 3.91
C LEU A 190 14.68 -8.06 3.15
N GLY A 191 14.27 -7.01 3.86
CA GLY A 191 13.74 -5.77 3.27
C GLY A 191 14.79 -5.04 2.42
N THR A 192 16.03 -4.99 2.87
CA THR A 192 17.14 -4.35 2.13
C THR A 192 17.50 -5.10 0.85
N ALA A 193 17.54 -6.44 0.89
CA ALA A 193 17.75 -7.26 -0.31
C ALA A 193 16.62 -7.06 -1.33
N VAL A 194 15.36 -7.05 -0.88
CA VAL A 194 14.18 -6.79 -1.73
C VAL A 194 14.23 -5.40 -2.34
N ALA A 195 14.58 -4.37 -1.57
CA ALA A 195 14.64 -2.99 -2.04
C ALA A 195 15.63 -2.79 -3.20
N ASN A 196 16.73 -3.56 -3.20
CA ASN A 196 17.75 -3.56 -4.24
C ASN A 196 17.55 -4.62 -5.32
N GLY A 197 16.55 -5.50 -5.18
CA GLY A 197 16.26 -6.54 -6.16
C GLY A 197 17.26 -7.70 -6.15
N HIS A 198 17.95 -7.93 -5.03
CA HIS A 198 18.90 -9.05 -4.89
C HIS A 198 18.17 -10.37 -4.64
N GLU A 199 17.53 -10.91 -5.68
CA GLU A 199 16.71 -12.13 -5.60
C GLU A 199 17.47 -13.34 -5.04
N SER A 200 18.74 -13.53 -5.42
CA SER A 200 19.58 -14.62 -4.91
C SER A 200 19.74 -14.56 -3.38
N ILE A 201 19.91 -13.35 -2.83
CA ILE A 201 20.00 -13.13 -1.38
C ILE A 201 18.63 -13.33 -0.73
N VAL A 202 17.54 -12.88 -1.36
CA VAL A 202 16.18 -13.12 -0.85
C VAL A 202 15.93 -14.62 -0.72
N VAL A 203 16.16 -15.40 -1.78
CA VAL A 203 16.01 -16.86 -1.76
C VAL A 203 16.90 -17.49 -0.69
N TRP A 204 18.15 -17.04 -0.58
CA TRP A 204 19.08 -17.53 0.43
C TRP A 204 18.58 -17.27 1.85
N ILE A 205 18.10 -16.06 2.16
CA ILE A 205 17.52 -15.73 3.47
C ILE A 205 16.32 -16.64 3.76
N LEU A 206 15.44 -16.86 2.77
CA LEU A 206 14.27 -17.74 2.94
C LEU A 206 14.65 -19.20 3.23
N GLN A 207 15.76 -19.69 2.66
CA GLN A 207 16.27 -21.04 2.91
C GLN A 207 16.88 -21.22 4.31
N HIS A 208 17.33 -20.13 4.95
CA HIS A 208 17.93 -20.14 6.29
C HIS A 208 16.93 -19.83 7.39
N LEU A 209 15.64 -19.80 7.07
CA LEU A 209 14.58 -19.73 8.07
C LEU A 209 14.38 -21.08 8.75
N PRO A 210 13.87 -21.09 10.00
CA PRO A 210 13.44 -22.33 10.64
C PRO A 210 12.48 -23.12 9.74
N THR A 211 12.69 -24.43 9.63
CA THR A 211 11.95 -25.31 8.72
C THR A 211 10.44 -25.36 8.99
N SER A 212 10.02 -25.09 10.22
CA SER A 212 8.60 -24.98 10.62
C SER A 212 8.41 -23.81 11.59
N ILE A 213 7.88 -22.68 11.09
CA ILE A 213 7.53 -21.52 11.91
C ILE A 213 6.06 -21.64 12.33
N ARG A 214 5.85 -21.87 13.63
CA ARG A 214 4.54 -21.96 14.28
C ARG A 214 4.34 -20.75 15.20
N ARG A 215 3.17 -20.66 15.85
CA ARG A 215 2.85 -19.54 16.75
C ARG A 215 3.66 -19.53 18.04
N ASP A 216 4.16 -20.69 18.44
CA ASP A 216 5.01 -20.94 19.59
C ASP A 216 6.50 -20.89 19.25
N THR A 217 6.85 -20.65 17.98
CA THR A 217 8.25 -20.45 17.59
C THR A 217 8.80 -19.19 18.23
N GLU A 218 9.99 -19.31 18.82
CA GLU A 218 10.74 -18.17 19.35
C GLU A 218 10.89 -17.08 18.29
N ASP A 219 10.74 -15.82 18.70
CA ASP A 219 10.85 -14.67 17.82
C ASP A 219 9.89 -14.64 16.62
N VAL A 220 8.80 -15.42 16.63
CA VAL A 220 7.81 -15.44 15.53
C VAL A 220 7.32 -14.04 15.14
N ASP A 221 7.12 -13.15 16.11
CA ASP A 221 6.67 -11.78 15.87
C ASP A 221 7.73 -10.94 15.13
N LYS A 222 9.01 -11.14 15.44
CA LYS A 222 10.13 -10.50 14.73
C LYS A 222 10.26 -11.05 13.31
N ILE A 223 10.11 -12.37 13.14
CA ILE A 223 10.10 -13.01 11.82
C ILE A 223 8.93 -12.48 10.98
N GLN A 224 7.72 -12.40 11.54
CA GLN A 224 6.57 -11.81 10.86
C GLN A 224 6.82 -10.35 10.48
N SER A 225 7.39 -9.56 11.38
CA SER A 225 7.72 -8.15 11.13
C SER A 225 8.71 -7.99 9.98
N MET A 226 9.74 -8.83 9.93
CA MET A 226 10.70 -8.88 8.82
C MET A 226 10.01 -9.23 7.50
N PHE A 227 9.19 -10.28 7.48
CA PHE A 227 8.44 -10.69 6.28
C PHE A 227 7.47 -9.62 5.79
N GLY A 228 6.69 -9.05 6.70
CA GLY A 228 5.74 -7.99 6.38
C GLY A 228 6.43 -6.77 5.82
N ASN A 229 7.58 -6.37 6.38
CA ASN A 229 8.41 -5.31 5.82
C ASN A 229 8.93 -5.66 4.41
N GLY A 230 9.40 -6.89 4.19
CA GLY A 230 9.84 -7.37 2.88
C GLY A 230 8.73 -7.31 1.82
N ILE A 231 7.53 -7.79 2.14
CA ILE A 231 6.36 -7.77 1.24
C ILE A 231 5.96 -6.34 0.89
N VAL A 232 5.84 -5.46 1.89
CA VAL A 232 5.51 -4.04 1.69
C VAL A 232 6.58 -3.37 0.83
N THR A 233 7.85 -3.68 1.07
CA THR A 233 8.97 -3.16 0.28
C THR A 233 8.87 -3.61 -1.18
N ALA A 234 8.60 -4.89 -1.45
CA ALA A 234 8.45 -5.41 -2.81
C ALA A 234 7.34 -4.67 -3.58
N PHE A 235 6.17 -4.47 -2.94
CA PHE A 235 5.07 -3.73 -3.54
C PHE A 235 5.40 -2.25 -3.77
N ASN A 236 6.05 -1.57 -2.83
CA ASN A 236 6.46 -0.18 -2.99
C ASN A 236 7.47 0.01 -4.13
N ARG A 237 8.23 -1.03 -4.45
CA ARG A 237 9.20 -1.04 -5.56
C ARG A 237 8.59 -1.53 -6.87
N ASN A 238 7.30 -1.85 -6.88
CA ASN A 238 6.61 -2.47 -8.01
C ASN A 238 7.30 -3.76 -8.50
N ASN A 239 8.01 -4.46 -7.62
CA ASN A 239 8.64 -5.74 -7.94
C ASN A 239 7.65 -6.86 -7.63
N LEU A 240 6.75 -7.11 -8.58
CA LEU A 240 5.65 -8.07 -8.42
C LEU A 240 6.14 -9.50 -8.27
N HIS A 241 7.27 -9.85 -8.91
CA HIS A 241 7.90 -11.17 -8.79
C HIS A 241 8.27 -11.45 -7.33
N LEU A 242 9.10 -10.60 -6.73
CA LEU A 242 9.49 -10.75 -5.32
C LEU A 242 8.28 -10.65 -4.38
N ALA A 243 7.31 -9.78 -4.66
CA ALA A 243 6.10 -9.68 -3.86
C ALA A 243 5.31 -11.00 -3.86
N THR A 244 5.13 -11.62 -5.03
CA THR A 244 4.43 -12.91 -5.15
C THR A 244 5.20 -14.04 -4.47
N MET A 245 6.52 -14.11 -4.65
CA MET A 245 7.36 -15.11 -4.01
C MET A 245 7.30 -15.02 -2.48
N LEU A 246 7.38 -13.81 -1.91
CA LEU A 246 7.29 -13.60 -0.47
C LEU A 246 5.90 -13.94 0.08
N LEU A 247 4.82 -13.59 -0.63
CA LEU A 247 3.45 -13.97 -0.25
C LEU A 247 3.24 -15.48 -0.27
N GLN A 248 3.79 -16.18 -1.27
CA GLN A 248 3.75 -17.64 -1.36
C GLN A 248 4.51 -18.30 -0.21
N CYS A 249 5.73 -17.83 0.05
CA CYS A 249 6.55 -18.31 1.16
C CYS A 249 5.83 -18.11 2.50
N HIS A 250 5.26 -16.93 2.72
CA HIS A 250 4.46 -16.64 3.91
C HIS A 250 3.25 -17.57 4.02
N ALA A 251 2.49 -17.75 2.95
CA ALA A 251 1.30 -18.61 2.96
C ALA A 251 1.65 -20.08 3.27
N ALA A 252 2.78 -20.56 2.76
CA ALA A 252 3.25 -21.93 2.97
C ALA A 252 3.79 -22.13 4.39
N HIS A 253 4.75 -21.31 4.82
CA HIS A 253 5.63 -21.62 5.95
C HIS A 253 5.35 -20.83 7.23
N LEU A 254 4.65 -19.69 7.15
CA LEU A 254 4.41 -18.82 8.30
C LEU A 254 2.98 -18.97 8.87
N PRO A 255 2.78 -18.67 10.16
CA PRO A 255 1.44 -18.57 10.73
C PRO A 255 0.69 -17.37 10.13
N ALA A 256 -0.63 -17.30 10.36
CA ALA A 256 -1.42 -16.16 9.90
C ALA A 256 -0.87 -14.84 10.47
N PRO A 257 -0.74 -13.79 9.65
CA PRO A 257 -0.23 -12.51 10.10
C PRO A 257 -1.31 -11.75 10.89
N GLU A 258 -0.94 -10.60 11.42
CA GLU A 258 -1.91 -9.66 11.95
C GLU A 258 -2.93 -9.24 10.88
N LYS A 259 -4.13 -8.87 11.34
CA LYS A 259 -5.19 -8.41 10.44
C LYS A 259 -4.78 -7.14 9.70
N SER A 260 -4.10 -6.22 10.38
CA SER A 260 -3.52 -4.98 9.84
C SER A 260 -2.67 -5.26 8.61
N ASP A 261 -1.68 -6.15 8.76
CA ASP A 261 -0.72 -6.51 7.72
C ASP A 261 -1.39 -7.18 6.52
N TYR A 262 -2.25 -8.17 6.75
CA TYR A 262 -3.00 -8.80 5.67
C TYR A 262 -3.82 -7.78 4.85
N ASN A 263 -4.52 -6.86 5.53
CA ASN A 263 -5.31 -5.85 4.82
C ASN A 263 -4.41 -4.92 4.00
N LEU A 264 -3.25 -4.54 4.54
CA LEU A 264 -2.28 -3.71 3.83
C LEU A 264 -1.78 -4.43 2.57
N TRP A 265 -1.33 -5.68 2.69
CA TRP A 265 -0.80 -6.45 1.56
C TRP A 265 -1.85 -6.67 0.47
N LEU A 266 -3.09 -7.02 0.85
CA LEU A 266 -4.18 -7.19 -0.10
C LEU A 266 -4.54 -5.86 -0.79
N SER A 267 -4.61 -4.76 -0.04
CA SER A 267 -4.87 -3.43 -0.63
C SER A 267 -3.78 -3.02 -1.61
N MET A 268 -2.51 -3.30 -1.28
CA MET A 268 -1.39 -3.06 -2.19
C MET A 268 -1.49 -3.92 -3.45
N ALA A 269 -1.75 -5.22 -3.29
CA ALA A 269 -1.92 -6.14 -4.41
C ALA A 269 -3.03 -5.70 -5.37
N ILE A 270 -4.20 -5.31 -4.86
CA ILE A 270 -5.33 -4.82 -5.68
C ILE A 270 -4.93 -3.59 -6.50
N ARG A 271 -4.21 -2.65 -5.87
CA ARG A 271 -3.74 -1.42 -6.54
C ARG A 271 -2.76 -1.69 -7.68
N THR A 272 -2.01 -2.81 -7.62
CA THR A 272 -1.12 -3.22 -8.72
C THR A 272 -1.86 -3.73 -9.95
N ARG A 273 -3.16 -4.04 -9.83
CA ARG A 273 -4.00 -4.65 -10.89
C ARG A 273 -3.43 -5.96 -11.45
N ASN A 274 -2.55 -6.62 -10.70
CA ASN A 274 -1.94 -7.87 -11.11
C ASN A 274 -2.66 -9.08 -10.49
N ALA A 275 -3.24 -9.93 -11.33
CA ALA A 275 -3.97 -11.10 -10.88
C ALA A 275 -3.12 -12.08 -10.06
N SER A 276 -1.84 -12.27 -10.38
CA SER A 276 -0.96 -13.15 -9.61
C SER A 276 -0.72 -12.60 -8.20
N ALA A 277 -0.40 -11.30 -8.07
CA ALA A 277 -0.21 -10.64 -6.78
C ALA A 277 -1.47 -10.72 -5.91
N ILE A 278 -2.63 -10.45 -6.50
CA ILE A 278 -3.93 -10.50 -5.79
C ILE A 278 -4.24 -11.94 -5.37
N SER A 279 -4.03 -12.92 -6.24
CA SER A 279 -4.29 -14.33 -5.94
C SER A 279 -3.42 -14.81 -4.77
N ASN A 280 -2.12 -14.51 -4.82
CA ASN A 280 -1.19 -14.87 -3.75
C ASN A 280 -1.51 -14.17 -2.43
N ALA A 281 -1.88 -12.88 -2.47
CA ALA A 281 -2.33 -12.16 -1.27
C ALA A 281 -3.59 -12.79 -0.65
N LEU A 282 -4.56 -13.20 -1.48
CA LEU A 282 -5.77 -13.90 -1.01
C LEU A 282 -5.50 -15.30 -0.46
N ASN A 283 -4.37 -15.91 -0.81
CA ASN A 283 -3.99 -17.25 -0.32
C ASN A 283 -3.31 -17.22 1.04
N VAL A 284 -2.82 -16.05 1.49
CA VAL A 284 -2.28 -15.87 2.84
C VAL A 284 -3.31 -16.31 3.89
N LYS A 285 -2.84 -17.06 4.88
CA LYS A 285 -3.65 -17.55 6.01
C LYS A 285 -4.12 -16.36 6.85
N VAL A 286 -5.39 -16.32 7.29
CA VAL A 286 -5.93 -15.24 8.13
C VAL A 286 -6.56 -15.81 9.41
N LYS A 287 -6.24 -15.23 10.57
CA LYS A 287 -6.82 -15.65 11.86
C LYS A 287 -8.33 -15.37 11.87
N GLY A 288 -9.14 -16.40 12.06
CA GLY A 288 -10.61 -16.30 12.07
C GLY A 288 -11.25 -16.25 10.67
N GLY A 289 -10.54 -16.73 9.63
CA GLY A 289 -11.03 -16.85 8.26
C GLY A 289 -10.70 -15.65 7.37
N ARG A 290 -10.75 -15.87 6.04
CA ARG A 290 -10.51 -14.82 5.04
C ARG A 290 -11.67 -13.82 5.09
N ARG A 291 -11.41 -12.59 5.51
CA ARG A 291 -12.39 -11.50 5.50
C ARG A 291 -11.94 -10.42 4.54
N ILE A 292 -12.54 -10.37 3.35
CA ILE A 292 -12.39 -9.21 2.47
C ILE A 292 -13.17 -8.06 3.11
N LYS A 293 -12.43 -7.08 3.65
CA LYS A 293 -13.01 -5.82 4.13
C LYS A 293 -13.56 -4.98 2.97
N TRP A 294 -14.53 -4.14 3.31
CA TRP A 294 -15.15 -3.18 2.39
C TRP A 294 -14.14 -2.33 1.61
N VAL A 295 -13.07 -1.88 2.26
CA VAL A 295 -12.00 -1.08 1.63
C VAL A 295 -11.32 -1.79 0.45
N HIS A 296 -11.17 -3.11 0.51
CA HIS A 296 -10.59 -3.89 -0.59
C HIS A 296 -11.53 -3.92 -1.79
N PHE A 297 -12.83 -4.06 -1.52
CA PHE A 297 -13.85 -4.04 -2.56
C PHE A 297 -13.94 -2.67 -3.22
N GLN A 298 -13.97 -1.58 -2.46
CA GLN A 298 -13.92 -0.21 -3.00
C GLN A 298 -12.67 0.01 -3.87
N SER A 299 -11.51 -0.43 -3.39
CA SER A 299 -10.26 -0.36 -4.16
C SER A 299 -10.33 -1.14 -5.47
N ALA A 300 -11.01 -2.30 -5.49
CA ALA A 300 -11.23 -3.07 -6.70
C ALA A 300 -12.20 -2.38 -7.65
N LEU A 301 -13.31 -1.81 -7.15
CA LEU A 301 -14.27 -1.05 -7.95
C LEU A 301 -13.59 0.13 -8.66
N SER A 302 -12.72 0.87 -7.96
CA SER A 302 -11.98 2.00 -8.57
C SER A 302 -11.04 1.59 -9.69
N THR A 303 -10.69 0.30 -9.83
CA THR A 303 -9.87 -0.18 -10.96
C THR A 303 -10.67 -0.39 -12.25
N GLY A 304 -12.00 -0.54 -12.15
CA GLY A 304 -12.86 -0.92 -13.29
C GLY A 304 -12.67 -2.36 -13.79
N ASP A 305 -11.83 -3.16 -13.14
CA ASP A 305 -11.43 -4.48 -13.62
C ASP A 305 -12.37 -5.59 -13.11
N THR A 306 -13.17 -6.14 -14.02
CA THR A 306 -14.11 -7.24 -13.71
C THR A 306 -13.40 -8.52 -13.26
N GLY A 307 -12.17 -8.77 -13.70
CA GLY A 307 -11.37 -9.93 -13.30
C GLY A 307 -10.98 -9.85 -11.83
N ILE A 308 -10.53 -8.68 -11.37
CA ILE A 308 -10.21 -8.43 -9.96
C ILE A 308 -11.45 -8.62 -9.09
N VAL A 309 -12.60 -8.08 -9.49
CA VAL A 309 -13.85 -8.26 -8.77
C VAL A 309 -14.22 -9.74 -8.69
N LYS A 310 -14.19 -10.49 -9.80
CA LYS A 310 -14.42 -11.95 -9.80
C LYS A 310 -13.51 -12.68 -8.83
N MET A 311 -12.22 -12.31 -8.75
CA MET A 311 -11.28 -12.92 -7.82
C MET A 311 -11.63 -12.65 -6.34
N LEU A 312 -12.10 -11.45 -6.02
CA LEU A 312 -12.55 -11.10 -4.66
C LEU A 312 -13.88 -11.77 -4.28
N LEU A 313 -14.73 -12.05 -5.27
CA LEU A 313 -16.00 -12.76 -5.08
C LEU A 313 -15.82 -14.28 -4.94
N GLY A 314 -14.79 -14.87 -5.56
CA GLY A 314 -14.56 -16.31 -5.59
C GLY A 314 -14.46 -16.98 -4.21
N LYS A 315 -14.92 -18.24 -4.12
CA LYS A 315 -14.96 -19.11 -2.90
C LYS A 315 -15.24 -18.36 -1.59
N GLY A 316 -16.33 -17.58 -1.55
CA GLY A 316 -16.86 -16.97 -0.31
C GLY A 316 -15.97 -15.90 0.30
N LYS A 317 -15.04 -15.31 -0.47
CA LYS A 317 -14.10 -14.30 0.01
C LYS A 317 -14.79 -12.97 0.33
N LEU A 318 -15.80 -12.56 -0.45
CA LEU A 318 -16.65 -11.39 -0.18
C LEU A 318 -18.13 -11.81 -0.12
N PRO A 319 -18.86 -11.56 0.98
CA PRO A 319 -20.30 -11.80 1.03
C PRO A 319 -21.05 -10.69 0.28
N VAL A 320 -21.65 -11.03 -0.88
CA VAL A 320 -22.31 -10.09 -1.81
C VAL A 320 -23.59 -9.47 -1.28
N ASN A 321 -24.31 -10.17 -0.38
CA ASN A 321 -25.59 -9.73 0.19
C ASN A 321 -25.45 -9.10 1.59
N LYS A 322 -24.22 -8.92 2.08
CA LYS A 322 -24.00 -8.28 3.37
C LYS A 322 -24.03 -6.75 3.22
N GLY A 323 -24.81 -6.07 4.05
CA GLY A 323 -24.73 -4.63 4.21
C GLY A 323 -23.47 -4.18 4.96
N TYR A 324 -22.86 -3.09 4.50
CA TYR A 324 -21.68 -2.45 5.09
C TYR A 324 -21.98 -0.97 5.36
N TRP A 325 -22.21 -0.63 6.62
CA TRP A 325 -22.67 0.72 7.02
C TRP A 325 -23.90 1.12 6.19
N LEU A 326 -23.77 2.07 5.27
CA LEU A 326 -24.84 2.62 4.43
C LEU A 326 -24.82 2.11 2.96
N SER A 327 -24.05 1.05 2.65
CA SER A 327 -23.98 0.51 1.27
C SER A 327 -23.94 -1.02 1.22
N SER A 328 -24.15 -1.59 0.03
CA SER A 328 -24.01 -3.00 -0.29
C SER A 328 -23.06 -3.19 -1.48
N PRO A 329 -22.43 -4.36 -1.66
CA PRO A 329 -21.54 -4.59 -2.80
C PRO A 329 -22.17 -4.23 -4.16
N LEU A 330 -23.43 -4.60 -4.36
CA LEU A 330 -24.18 -4.26 -5.58
C LEU A 330 -24.43 -2.76 -5.69
N ASN A 331 -24.91 -2.10 -4.63
CA ASN A 331 -25.20 -0.67 -4.67
C ASN A 331 -23.94 0.17 -4.95
N GLU A 332 -22.82 -0.19 -4.35
CA GLU A 332 -21.56 0.50 -4.61
C GLU A 332 -21.12 0.32 -6.07
N ALA A 333 -21.20 -0.89 -6.63
CA ALA A 333 -20.89 -1.10 -8.05
C ALA A 333 -21.79 -0.29 -8.99
N VAL A 334 -23.08 -0.14 -8.65
CA VAL A 334 -24.01 0.72 -9.38
C VAL A 334 -23.59 2.19 -9.30
N ARG A 335 -23.17 2.69 -8.13
CA ARG A 335 -22.65 4.06 -7.96
C ARG A 335 -21.40 4.34 -8.81
N TYR A 336 -20.52 3.35 -8.97
CA TYR A 336 -19.36 3.47 -9.84
C TYR A 336 -19.72 3.38 -11.34
N GLY A 337 -20.97 3.03 -11.69
CA GLY A 337 -21.48 3.06 -13.06
C GLY A 337 -20.91 1.99 -13.99
N THR A 338 -20.24 0.97 -13.45
CA THR A 338 -19.51 -0.03 -14.24
C THR A 338 -20.40 -1.23 -14.57
N PHE A 339 -21.13 -1.18 -15.69
CA PHE A 339 -22.06 -2.24 -16.14
C PHE A 339 -21.47 -3.65 -16.01
N GLY A 340 -20.23 -3.86 -16.47
CA GLY A 340 -19.56 -5.16 -16.41
C GLY A 340 -19.36 -5.67 -14.98
N ILE A 341 -19.08 -4.78 -14.02
CA ILE A 341 -18.91 -5.14 -12.61
C ILE A 341 -20.27 -5.41 -11.96
N VAL A 342 -21.29 -4.59 -12.25
CA VAL A 342 -22.67 -4.84 -11.78
C VAL A 342 -23.14 -6.22 -12.22
N ARG A 343 -22.94 -6.57 -13.49
CA ARG A 343 -23.24 -7.90 -14.03
C ARG A 343 -22.51 -9.00 -13.26
N VAL A 344 -21.21 -8.85 -13.02
CA VAL A 344 -20.41 -9.83 -12.28
C VAL A 344 -20.91 -10.06 -10.86
N ILE A 345 -21.36 -9.01 -10.16
CA ILE A 345 -21.86 -9.12 -8.79
C ILE A 345 -23.24 -9.80 -8.77
N LEU A 346 -24.12 -9.47 -9.72
CA LEU A 346 -25.41 -10.15 -9.88
C LEU A 346 -25.23 -11.63 -10.26
N ASP A 347 -24.31 -11.93 -11.17
CA ASP A 347 -23.96 -13.30 -11.56
C ASP A 347 -23.38 -14.12 -10.38
N ALA A 348 -22.82 -13.44 -9.37
CA ALA A 348 -22.34 -14.05 -8.13
C ALA A 348 -23.44 -14.26 -7.07
N GLY A 349 -24.72 -14.05 -7.42
CA GLY A 349 -25.87 -14.28 -6.55
C GLY A 349 -26.22 -13.10 -5.64
N ALA A 350 -25.84 -11.88 -6.01
CA ALA A 350 -26.32 -10.69 -5.32
C ALA A 350 -27.83 -10.52 -5.52
N ASP A 351 -28.56 -10.22 -4.43
CA ASP A 351 -29.96 -9.84 -4.51
C ASP A 351 -30.08 -8.54 -5.31
N PRO A 352 -30.85 -8.50 -6.42
CA PRO A 352 -31.04 -7.29 -7.23
C PRO A 352 -31.63 -6.11 -6.44
N ASN A 353 -32.31 -6.37 -5.33
CA ASN A 353 -32.88 -5.37 -4.42
C ASN A 353 -31.89 -4.90 -3.35
N GLY A 354 -30.75 -5.59 -3.20
CA GLY A 354 -29.80 -5.38 -2.12
C GLY A 354 -30.25 -6.01 -0.80
N PRO A 355 -29.52 -5.77 0.31
CA PRO A 355 -29.86 -6.31 1.61
C PRO A 355 -31.15 -5.66 2.15
N ASP A 356 -31.95 -6.45 2.87
CA ASP A 356 -33.20 -6.00 3.51
C ASP A 356 -32.91 -5.08 4.72
N ARG A 357 -32.63 -3.81 4.43
CA ARG A 357 -32.30 -2.77 5.42
C ARG A 357 -32.72 -1.39 4.92
N GLU A 358 -33.56 -0.72 5.70
CA GLU A 358 -34.16 0.58 5.39
C GLU A 358 -33.14 1.72 5.23
N ASP A 359 -31.98 1.63 5.88
CA ASP A 359 -30.90 2.62 5.83
C ASP A 359 -29.97 2.47 4.61
N LEU A 360 -30.13 1.40 3.82
CA LEU A 360 -29.31 1.14 2.64
C LEU A 360 -29.97 1.67 1.37
N GLN A 361 -29.18 2.34 0.54
CA GLN A 361 -29.62 2.72 -0.80
C GLN A 361 -29.91 1.48 -1.66
N GLN A 362 -31.10 1.46 -2.27
CA GLN A 362 -31.55 0.38 -3.15
C GLN A 362 -30.84 0.48 -4.53
N PRO A 363 -30.28 -0.62 -5.05
CA PRO A 363 -29.53 -0.62 -6.31
C PRO A 363 -30.28 0.00 -7.49
N LEU A 364 -31.57 -0.32 -7.65
CA LEU A 364 -32.38 0.20 -8.76
C LEU A 364 -32.59 1.72 -8.65
N ARG A 365 -32.85 2.22 -7.43
CA ARG A 365 -32.98 3.67 -7.19
C ARG A 365 -31.69 4.40 -7.55
N THR A 366 -30.55 3.87 -7.14
CA THR A 366 -29.23 4.45 -7.43
C THR A 366 -28.91 4.43 -8.93
N ALA A 367 -29.31 3.40 -9.66
CA ALA A 367 -29.14 3.33 -11.11
C ALA A 367 -30.00 4.38 -11.85
N VAL A 368 -31.23 4.60 -11.38
CA VAL A 368 -32.16 5.60 -11.93
C VAL A 368 -31.66 7.02 -11.65
N THR A 369 -31.24 7.33 -10.42
CA THR A 369 -30.68 8.66 -10.09
C THR A 369 -29.39 8.94 -10.83
N GLY A 370 -28.55 7.92 -11.06
CA GLY A 370 -27.36 8.00 -11.91
C GLY A 370 -27.65 8.01 -13.41
N GLN A 371 -28.93 7.92 -13.83
CA GLN A 371 -29.39 7.84 -15.22
C GLN A 371 -28.69 6.74 -16.06
N ASN A 372 -28.28 5.64 -15.42
CA ASN A 372 -27.58 4.56 -16.08
C ASN A 372 -28.56 3.53 -16.64
N LEU A 373 -29.05 3.80 -17.85
CA LEU A 373 -30.06 2.99 -18.55
C LEU A 373 -29.71 1.50 -18.62
N GLU A 374 -28.46 1.17 -18.96
CA GLU A 374 -28.01 -0.22 -19.12
C GLU A 374 -28.00 -0.98 -17.80
N VAL A 375 -27.63 -0.30 -16.70
CA VAL A 375 -27.71 -0.88 -15.36
C VAL A 375 -29.16 -1.01 -14.89
N VAL A 376 -30.05 -0.06 -15.23
CA VAL A 376 -31.49 -0.17 -14.95
C VAL A 376 -32.10 -1.37 -15.65
N LYS A 377 -31.83 -1.56 -16.95
CA LYS A 377 -32.27 -2.73 -17.72
C LYS A 377 -31.81 -4.02 -17.05
N LEU A 378 -30.52 -4.12 -16.75
CA LEU A 378 -29.92 -5.29 -16.12
C LEU A 378 -30.55 -5.62 -14.76
N LEU A 379 -30.73 -4.63 -13.88
CA LEU A 379 -31.34 -4.85 -12.56
C LEU A 379 -32.79 -5.34 -12.69
N LEU A 380 -33.59 -4.76 -13.60
CA LEU A 380 -34.97 -5.20 -13.86
C LEU A 380 -35.01 -6.61 -14.46
N GLU A 381 -34.09 -6.95 -15.37
CA GLU A 381 -33.93 -8.31 -15.92
C GLU A 381 -33.60 -9.35 -14.85
N ARG A 382 -32.84 -8.97 -13.82
CA ARG A 382 -32.51 -9.83 -12.68
C ARG A 382 -33.60 -9.85 -11.59
N GLY A 383 -34.71 -9.14 -11.78
CA GLY A 383 -35.86 -9.17 -10.87
C GLY A 383 -35.86 -8.10 -9.78
N ALA A 384 -35.17 -6.97 -9.97
CA ALA A 384 -35.31 -5.82 -9.08
C ALA A 384 -36.75 -5.32 -9.05
N THR A 385 -37.30 -5.09 -7.86
CA THR A 385 -38.62 -4.52 -7.66
C THR A 385 -38.57 -3.00 -7.71
N ILE A 386 -39.66 -2.40 -8.19
CA ILE A 386 -39.77 -0.94 -8.31
C ILE A 386 -40.12 -0.32 -6.96
N ASN A 387 -40.90 -1.06 -6.17
CA ASN A 387 -41.20 -0.76 -4.79
C ASN A 387 -40.18 -1.53 -3.94
N GLY A 388 -38.98 -0.98 -3.77
CA GLY A 388 -38.18 -1.48 -2.67
C GLY A 388 -38.97 -1.24 -1.39
N TYR A 389 -39.11 -2.31 -0.61
CA TYR A 389 -40.01 -2.47 0.54
C TYR A 389 -40.26 -1.16 1.33
N VAL A 390 -41.51 -0.70 1.35
CA VAL A 390 -42.02 0.12 2.46
C VAL A 390 -42.85 -0.87 3.28
N PRO A 391 -42.42 -1.26 4.49
CA PRO A 391 -43.24 -2.13 5.33
C PRO A 391 -44.61 -1.47 5.53
N GLU A 392 -45.68 -2.24 5.40
CA GLU A 392 -47.02 -1.76 5.78
C GLU A 392 -46.99 -1.35 7.25
N GLY A 393 -47.23 -0.05 7.53
CA GLY A 393 -47.39 0.47 8.89
C GLY A 393 -46.52 1.66 9.32
N ILE A 394 -45.66 2.23 8.47
CA ILE A 394 -44.80 3.38 8.86
C ILE A 394 -45.40 4.74 8.41
N PRO A 395 -45.50 5.77 9.28
CA PRO A 395 -45.99 7.11 8.95
C PRO A 395 -45.12 7.87 7.92
N SER A 396 -45.78 8.67 7.09
CA SER A 396 -45.34 9.32 5.84
C SER A 396 -44.20 10.34 5.89
N TYR A 397 -43.40 10.42 6.95
CA TYR A 397 -42.42 11.52 7.08
C TYR A 397 -40.99 11.17 6.66
N LEU A 398 -40.69 9.90 6.31
CA LEU A 398 -39.38 9.52 5.76
C LEU A 398 -39.41 8.44 4.63
N PRO A 399 -40.25 8.54 3.58
CA PRO A 399 -39.97 7.86 2.31
C PRO A 399 -39.41 8.88 1.30
N GLY A 400 -38.24 8.61 0.72
CA GLY A 400 -37.83 9.33 -0.48
C GLY A 400 -38.90 9.18 -1.57
N LYS A 401 -39.12 10.23 -2.40
CA LYS A 401 -40.09 10.23 -3.51
C LYS A 401 -40.18 8.85 -4.22
N PRO A 402 -41.38 8.34 -4.56
CA PRO A 402 -41.55 7.11 -5.33
C PRO A 402 -40.58 7.05 -6.51
N LEU A 403 -40.03 5.86 -6.80
CA LEU A 403 -38.99 5.72 -7.84
C LEU A 403 -39.44 6.25 -9.21
N LEU A 404 -40.74 6.13 -9.53
CA LEU A 404 -41.33 6.71 -10.73
C LEU A 404 -41.27 8.23 -10.72
N GLU A 405 -41.61 8.90 -9.62
CA GLU A 405 -41.52 10.36 -9.52
C GLU A 405 -40.07 10.85 -9.62
N VAL A 406 -39.12 10.09 -9.06
CA VAL A 406 -37.69 10.37 -9.23
C VAL A 406 -37.32 10.31 -10.72
N ALA A 407 -37.72 9.26 -11.43
CA ALA A 407 -37.47 9.14 -12.86
C ALA A 407 -38.16 10.23 -13.69
N GLU A 408 -39.38 10.66 -13.32
CA GLU A 408 -40.10 11.77 -13.95
C GLU A 408 -39.37 13.10 -13.75
N SER A 409 -38.84 13.35 -12.55
CA SER A 409 -38.09 14.57 -12.24
C SER A 409 -36.73 14.67 -12.96
N LEU A 410 -36.20 13.55 -13.46
CA LEU A 410 -34.92 13.48 -14.19
C LEU A 410 -35.08 13.61 -15.71
N ASP A 411 -36.32 13.73 -16.22
CA ASP A 411 -36.69 13.87 -17.64
C ASP A 411 -36.12 12.79 -18.58
N ASN A 412 -35.85 11.59 -18.05
CA ASN A 412 -35.36 10.46 -18.84
C ASN A 412 -36.51 9.54 -19.29
N LYS A 413 -37.06 9.83 -20.48
CA LYS A 413 -38.22 9.13 -21.05
C LYS A 413 -38.02 7.62 -21.22
N GLU A 414 -36.80 7.18 -21.50
CA GLU A 414 -36.52 5.76 -21.73
C GLU A 414 -36.52 4.97 -20.43
N ILE A 415 -35.87 5.49 -19.39
CA ILE A 415 -35.91 4.90 -18.04
C ILE A 415 -37.35 4.87 -17.52
N LEU A 416 -38.09 5.96 -17.69
CA LEU A 416 -39.50 6.03 -17.31
C LEU A 416 -40.34 4.94 -17.98
N ARG A 417 -40.17 4.74 -19.29
CA ARG A 417 -40.88 3.71 -20.05
C ARG A 417 -40.54 2.31 -19.56
N LEU A 418 -39.27 2.05 -19.24
CA LEU A 418 -38.83 0.76 -18.69
C LEU A 418 -39.44 0.49 -17.32
N LEU A 419 -39.43 1.47 -16.41
CA LEU A 419 -40.02 1.32 -15.08
C LEU A 419 -41.54 1.09 -15.17
N ARG A 420 -42.27 1.82 -16.01
CA ARG A 420 -43.71 1.60 -16.21
C ARG A 420 -44.00 0.19 -16.74
N LYS A 421 -43.19 -0.30 -17.70
CA LYS A 421 -43.31 -1.66 -18.24
C LYS A 421 -43.03 -2.74 -17.19
N ALA A 422 -41.99 -2.55 -16.39
CA ALA A 422 -41.65 -3.48 -15.30
C ALA A 422 -42.76 -3.49 -14.22
N ARG A 423 -43.35 -2.33 -13.90
CA ARG A 423 -44.46 -2.23 -12.94
C ARG A 423 -45.68 -3.01 -13.40
N ALA A 424 -46.05 -2.88 -14.67
CA ALA A 424 -47.16 -3.64 -15.25
C ALA A 424 -46.93 -5.17 -15.20
N ARG A 425 -45.69 -5.61 -15.43
CA ARG A 425 -45.31 -7.04 -15.33
C ARG A 425 -45.39 -7.56 -13.89
N GLU A 426 -44.97 -6.76 -12.92
CA GLU A 426 -45.04 -7.11 -11.49
C GLU A 426 -46.50 -7.29 -11.04
N TYR A 427 -47.40 -6.36 -11.42
CA TYR A 427 -48.84 -6.48 -11.15
C TYR A 427 -49.46 -7.72 -11.80
N ALA A 428 -49.13 -8.01 -13.06
CA ALA A 428 -49.63 -9.19 -13.75
C ALA A 428 -49.22 -10.48 -13.02
N LYS A 429 -47.95 -10.60 -12.62
CA LYS A 429 -47.43 -11.77 -11.90
C LYS A 429 -48.06 -11.95 -10.51
N LYS A 430 -48.33 -10.85 -9.78
CA LYS A 430 -49.02 -10.90 -8.49
C LYS A 430 -50.45 -11.43 -8.64
N ASN A 431 -51.16 -11.00 -9.69
CA ASN A 431 -52.53 -11.43 -9.97
C ASN A 431 -52.61 -12.88 -10.47
N GLU A 432 -51.64 -13.35 -11.28
CA GLU A 432 -51.53 -14.77 -11.65
C GLU A 432 -51.28 -15.67 -10.44
N ASN A 433 -50.41 -15.25 -9.52
CA ASN A 433 -50.15 -16.01 -8.29
C ASN A 433 -51.39 -16.09 -7.38
N LEU A 434 -52.17 -15.01 -7.26
CA LEU A 434 -53.45 -14.99 -6.54
C LEU A 434 -54.49 -15.94 -7.17
N LEU A 435 -54.55 -15.99 -8.51
CA LEU A 435 -55.42 -16.93 -9.23
C LEU A 435 -54.98 -18.39 -9.09
N SER A 436 -53.68 -18.65 -8.87
CA SER A 436 -53.14 -20.00 -8.66
C SER A 436 -53.24 -20.51 -7.22
N SER A 437 -53.40 -19.62 -6.22
CA SER A 437 -53.57 -20.01 -4.81
C SER A 437 -55.01 -20.31 -4.43
N ASP A 438 -55.99 -19.92 -5.25
CA ASP A 438 -57.43 -20.03 -4.96
C ASP A 438 -58.14 -21.18 -5.72
N ILE A 439 -57.39 -22.13 -6.30
CA ILE A 439 -57.98 -23.32 -6.96
C ILE A 439 -57.51 -24.59 -6.25
N LEU A 440 -58.05 -24.86 -5.06
CA LEU A 440 -58.27 -26.20 -4.51
C LEU A 440 -59.32 -26.10 -3.39
N ASP A 441 -60.59 -25.88 -3.76
CA ASP A 441 -61.68 -26.47 -2.98
C ASP A 441 -62.93 -26.72 -3.84
N PRO A 442 -63.05 -27.88 -4.49
CA PRO A 442 -64.25 -28.28 -5.21
C PRO A 442 -65.15 -29.10 -4.28
N THR A 443 -65.90 -28.44 -3.39
CA THR A 443 -67.08 -29.07 -2.75
C THR A 443 -68.30 -28.18 -2.90
N TRP A 444 -68.98 -28.32 -4.03
CA TRP A 444 -70.42 -28.09 -4.15
C TRP A 444 -71.09 -29.40 -4.60
N SER A 445 -71.83 -30.02 -3.68
CA SER A 445 -72.80 -31.11 -3.87
C SER A 445 -73.61 -31.13 -2.57
N GLN A 446 -74.92 -30.93 -2.45
CA GLN A 446 -76.09 -30.75 -3.33
C GLN A 446 -77.15 -30.00 -2.48
N PRO A 447 -78.25 -29.47 -3.07
CA PRO A 447 -79.41 -28.98 -2.32
C PRO A 447 -80.34 -30.13 -1.92
N ALA A 448 -80.66 -30.27 -0.64
CA ALA A 448 -81.72 -31.17 -0.17
C ALA A 448 -83.06 -30.44 -0.10
N VAL A 449 -84.03 -30.94 -0.88
CA VAL A 449 -85.44 -30.56 -0.89
C VAL A 449 -86.19 -31.41 0.14
N GLY A 450 -87.00 -30.74 0.98
CA GLY A 450 -88.32 -31.19 1.47
C GLY A 450 -88.44 -32.37 2.44
N ALA A 451 -88.80 -32.07 3.69
CA ALA A 451 -90.06 -32.41 4.38
C ALA A 451 -89.90 -32.23 5.89
#